data_AF-A0A839HBN6-F1
#
_entry.id   AF-A0A839HBN6-F1
#
_cell.length_a   1.000
_cell.length_b   1.000
_cell.length_c   1.000
_cell.angle_alpha   90.00
_cell.angle_beta   90.00
_cell.angle_gamma   90.00
#
_symmetry.space_group_name_H-M   'P 1'
#
loop_
_entity.id
_entity.type
_entity.pdbx_description
1 polymer ?
#
loop_
_entity_poly.entity_id
_entity_poly.type
_entity_poly.pdbx_seq_one_letter_code
_entity_poly.pdbx_strand_id
1 'polypeptide(L)' 'MSGLNEQQAKEFHEQFKTTYTAFVGIAAMAHLLVIAAKPWF' A
#
# COMPACT_ATOMS: atom_id res chain seq x y z
N MET A 1 7.32 18.65 14.31
CA MET A 1 7.68 18.81 12.88
C MET A 1 8.65 17.69 12.54
N SER A 2 8.45 17.00 11.41
CA SER A 2 9.32 15.88 10.99
C SER A 2 10.72 16.29 10.57
N GLY A 3 11.01 17.60 10.48
CA GLY A 3 12.30 18.13 10.02
C GLY A 3 12.46 18.16 8.50
N LEU A 4 11.46 17.70 7.76
CA LEU A 4 11.44 17.71 6.30
C LEU A 4 10.92 19.05 5.78
N ASN A 5 11.56 19.58 4.74
CA ASN A 5 10.94 20.61 3.91
C ASN A 5 9.84 19.99 3.03
N GLU A 6 9.03 20.84 2.41
CA GLU A 6 7.87 20.40 1.62
C GLU A 6 8.25 19.49 0.44
N GLN A 7 9.36 19.80 -0.24
CA GLN A 7 9.85 19.00 -1.36
C GLN A 7 10.24 17.60 -0.91
N GLN A 8 11.00 17.47 0.18
CA GLN A 8 11.42 16.18 0.74
C GLN A 8 10.21 15.34 1.17
N ALA A 9 9.20 15.98 1.76
CA ALA A 9 7.96 15.31 2.16
C ALA A 9 7.20 14.76 0.93
N LYS A 10 7.13 15.54 -0.16
CA LYS A 10 6.50 15.12 -1.41
C LYS A 10 7.26 13.95 -2.05
N GLU A 11 8.57 14.04 -2.19
CA GLU A 11 9.41 12.97 -2.75
C GLU A 11 9.25 11.65 -1.98
N PHE A 12 9.31 11.71 -0.65
CA PHE A 12 9.07 10.54 0.19
C PHE A 12 7.67 9.96 -0.02
N HIS A 13 6.66 10.83 -0.02
CA HIS A 13 5.26 10.39 -0.11
C HIS A 13 4.94 9.77 -1.49
N GLU A 14 5.52 10.28 -2.58
CA GLU A 14 5.35 9.68 -3.91
C GLU A 14 5.93 8.26 -3.98
N GLN A 15 7.14 8.06 -3.44
CA GLN A 15 7.74 6.73 -3.38
C GLN A 15 6.93 5.80 -2.47
N PHE A 16 6.51 6.29 -1.31
CA PHE A 16 5.68 5.54 -0.36
C PHE A 16 4.39 5.07 -1.03
N LYS A 17 3.63 5.97 -1.68
CA LYS A 17 2.38 5.62 -2.37
C LYS A 17 2.61 4.56 -3.44
N THR A 18 3.70 4.64 -4.19
CA THR A 18 4.03 3.68 -5.24
C THR A 18 4.20 2.28 -4.67
N THR A 19 5.10 2.12 -3.69
CA THR A 19 5.36 0.82 -3.06
C THR A 19 4.16 0.31 -2.27
N TYR A 20 3.47 1.20 -1.55
CA TYR A 20 2.28 0.86 -0.77
C TYR A 20 1.14 0.37 -1.65
N THR A 21 0.92 0.99 -2.81
CA THR A 21 -0.11 0.55 -3.76
C THR A 21 0.18 -0.86 -4.29
N ALA A 22 1.44 -1.16 -4.61
CA ALA A 22 1.84 -2.50 -5.01
C ALA A 22 1.60 -3.53 -3.89
N PHE A 23 1.95 -3.18 -2.64
CA PHE A 23 1.70 -4.02 -1.48
C PHE A 23 0.20 -4.29 -1.27
N VAL A 24 -0.63 -3.25 -1.27
CA VAL A 24 -2.09 -3.39 -1.11
C VAL A 24 -2.70 -4.19 -2.26
N GLY A 25 -2.21 -4.03 -3.49
CA GLY A 25 -2.65 -4.83 -4.63
C GLY A 25 -2.39 -6.32 -4.44
N ILE A 26 -1.19 -6.68 -3.97
CA ILE A 26 -0.84 -8.08 -3.65
C ILE A 26 -1.69 -8.59 -2.49
N ALA A 27 -1.86 -7.80 -1.44
CA ALA A 27 -2.67 -8.17 -0.28
C ALA A 27 -4.12 -8.42 -0.69
N ALA A 28 -4.73 -7.53 -1.48
CA ALA A 28 -6.08 -7.69 -1.98
C ALA A 28 -6.23 -8.99 -2.79
N MET A 29 -5.26 -9.28 -3.67
CA MET A 29 -5.26 -10.53 -4.45
C MET A 29 -5.18 -11.76 -3.55
N ALA A 30 -4.34 -11.76 -2.51
CA ALA A 30 -4.27 -12.86 -1.55
C ALA A 30 -5.62 -13.08 -0.85
N HIS A 31 -6.28 -12.00 -0.39
CA HIS A 31 -7.60 -12.13 0.23
C HIS A 31 -8.64 -12.67 -0.75
N LEU A 32 -8.68 -12.17 -2.00
CA LEU A 32 -9.61 -12.68 -3.02
C LEU A 32 -9.43 -14.18 -3.27
N LEU A 33 -8.18 -14.66 -3.35
CA LEU A 33 -7.87 -16.08 -3.53
C LEU A 33 -8.36 -16.91 -2.34
N VAL A 34 -8.12 -16.46 -1.11
CA VAL A 34 -8.59 -17.21 0.07
C VAL A 34 -10.11 -17.15 0.16
N ILE A 35 -10.78 -16.03 -0.17
CA ILE A 35 -12.25 -15.93 -0.17
C ILE A 35 -12.84 -16.95 -1.13
N ALA A 36 -12.26 -17.06 -2.33
CA ALA A 36 -12.68 -18.04 -3.33
C ALA A 36 -12.49 -19.50 -2.85
N ALA A 37 -11.41 -19.78 -2.09
CA ALA A 37 -11.10 -21.13 -1.60
C ALA A 37 -11.88 -21.52 -0.33
N LYS A 38 -12.06 -20.58 0.60
CA LYS A 38 -12.72 -20.79 1.89
C LYS A 38 -13.41 -19.48 2.30
N PRO A 39 -14.66 -19.25 1.89
CA PRO A 39 -15.37 -18.02 2.23
C PRO A 39 -15.53 -17.91 3.75
N TRP A 40 -15.29 -16.71 4.28
CA TRP A 40 -15.33 -16.42 5.72
C TRP A 40 -16.29 -15.28 6.08
N PHE A 41 -17.14 -14.88 5.13
CA PHE A 41 -18.30 -14.01 5.33
C PHE A 41 -19.58 -14.80 5.13
#